data_AF-A0A1V3QZS0-F1
#
_entry.id   AF-A0A1V3QZS0-F1
#
_cell.length_a   1.000
_cell.length_b   1.000
_cell.length_c   1.000
_cell.angle_alpha   90.00
_cell.angle_beta   90.00
_cell.angle_gamma   90.00
#
_symmetry.space_group_name_H-M   'P 1'
#
loop_
_entity.id
_entity.type
_entity.pdbx_description
1 polymer ?
#
loop_
_entity_poly.entity_id
_entity_poly.type
_entity_poly.pdbx_seq_one_letter_code
_entity_poly.pdbx_strand_id
1 'polypeptide(L)'
;MVKYIPGFLLATLLTTLSLAQNYAIPQETERIVFLGNSITYSGKFVSYLDAYLTLRYPDRKLEIINLGLPSETLSGLSEPNHAEGKFPRPDLRERLQRVLVQLKPDLVIANYGMNDGIYLPFDEERFDKFKAGMDWMHQAIENSGAEIIHVTPPLYDERKGAAYANVLDIYSDWLVSLRNTEDWKVIDLHWPMKKHQEDQRTINPEFAFSKDGVHPDESGHFLMAKIILLGLGEQVAGVKTIEELLAPFPNGKQVLDLIELRQEILKLAWLSQTGHQRPGIPEGLSIEEAEKKVAEINQEIQSILKK
;
A
#
# COMPACT_ATOMS: atom_id res chain seq x y z
N MET A 1 -30.84 -1.33 -66.63
CA MET A 1 -31.19 -1.97 -65.34
C MET A 1 -30.09 -1.67 -64.35
N VAL A 2 -30.36 -0.84 -63.35
CA VAL A 2 -29.42 -0.40 -62.32
C VAL A 2 -29.13 -1.58 -61.38
N LYS A 3 -27.87 -2.00 -61.29
CA LYS A 3 -27.42 -2.97 -60.28
C LYS A 3 -27.02 -2.22 -59.02
N TYR A 4 -27.80 -2.42 -57.95
CA TYR A 4 -27.42 -2.04 -56.59
C TYR A 4 -26.25 -2.89 -56.12
N ILE A 5 -25.19 -2.25 -55.62
CA ILE A 5 -24.14 -2.90 -54.82
C ILE A 5 -24.37 -2.44 -53.38
N PRO A 6 -24.65 -3.32 -52.41
CA PRO A 6 -24.73 -2.93 -51.01
C PRO A 6 -23.30 -2.78 -50.47
N GLY A 7 -22.97 -1.56 -50.04
CA GLY A 7 -21.74 -1.29 -49.28
C GLY A 7 -21.87 -1.89 -47.88
N PHE A 8 -21.03 -2.86 -47.55
CA PHE A 8 -20.84 -3.33 -46.18
C PHE A 8 -19.97 -2.29 -45.44
N LEU A 9 -20.58 -1.57 -44.51
CA LEU A 9 -19.83 -0.77 -43.53
C LEU A 9 -19.30 -1.73 -42.47
N LEU A 10 -18.00 -2.02 -42.49
CA LEU A 10 -17.34 -2.79 -41.45
C LEU A 10 -17.10 -1.85 -40.25
N ALA A 11 -17.96 -1.91 -39.24
CA ALA A 11 -17.74 -1.22 -37.98
C ALA A 11 -16.66 -1.99 -37.19
N THR A 12 -15.42 -1.52 -37.25
CA THR A 12 -14.35 -1.99 -36.35
C THR A 12 -14.64 -1.50 -34.95
N LEU A 13 -15.10 -2.40 -34.09
CA LEU A 13 -15.21 -2.21 -32.66
C LEU A 13 -13.78 -2.13 -32.09
N LEU A 14 -13.27 -0.91 -31.87
CA LEU A 14 -12.07 -0.69 -31.08
C LEU A 14 -12.42 -1.00 -29.62
N THR A 15 -12.23 -2.25 -29.20
CA THR A 15 -12.17 -2.56 -27.77
C THR A 15 -10.92 -1.90 -27.23
N THR A 16 -11.08 -0.81 -26.49
CA THR A 16 -10.05 -0.30 -25.60
C THR A 16 -9.78 -1.38 -24.56
N LEU A 17 -8.80 -2.26 -24.83
CA LEU A 17 -8.16 -3.01 -23.75
C LEU A 17 -7.52 -1.95 -22.84
N SER A 18 -8.20 -1.66 -21.73
CA SER A 18 -7.51 -1.12 -20.57
C SER A 18 -6.46 -2.16 -20.20
N LEU A 19 -5.21 -1.91 -20.59
CA LEU A 19 -4.06 -2.65 -20.08
C LEU A 19 -3.86 -2.19 -18.63
N ALA A 20 -4.77 -2.59 -17.74
CA ALA A 20 -4.44 -2.63 -16.34
C ALA A 20 -3.26 -3.61 -16.22
N GLN A 21 -2.07 -3.08 -15.93
CA GLN A 21 -0.89 -3.90 -15.68
C GLN A 21 -1.14 -4.63 -14.36
N ASN A 22 -1.65 -5.86 -14.47
CA ASN A 22 -1.84 -6.72 -13.32
C ASN A 22 -0.49 -7.34 -12.98
N TYR A 23 0.02 -7.03 -11.79
CA TYR A 23 1.24 -7.63 -11.27
C TYR A 23 0.89 -8.94 -10.58
N ALA A 24 1.40 -10.07 -11.03
CA ALA A 24 1.27 -11.31 -10.25
C ALA A 24 2.36 -11.34 -9.18
N ILE A 25 2.02 -11.74 -7.96
CA ILE A 25 3.03 -12.12 -6.96
C ILE A 25 3.72 -13.39 -7.48
N PRO A 26 5.05 -13.38 -7.76
CA PRO A 26 5.78 -14.54 -8.24
C PRO A 26 5.54 -15.78 -7.38
N GLN A 27 5.55 -16.97 -7.97
CA GLN A 27 5.13 -18.19 -7.28
C GLN A 27 6.08 -18.57 -6.14
N GLU A 28 7.35 -18.26 -6.32
CA GLU A 28 8.47 -18.46 -5.43
C GLU A 28 8.59 -17.40 -4.32
N THR A 29 7.79 -16.33 -4.38
CA THR A 29 7.75 -15.33 -3.30
C THR A 29 7.30 -16.01 -2.01
N GLU A 30 8.14 -15.93 -0.98
CA GLU A 30 7.84 -16.37 0.37
C GLU A 30 7.61 -15.16 1.29
N ARG A 31 8.38 -14.07 1.12
CA ARG A 31 8.34 -12.90 2.01
C ARG A 31 8.02 -11.61 1.25
N ILE A 32 6.96 -10.94 1.71
CA ILE A 32 6.52 -9.63 1.23
C ILE A 32 6.68 -8.61 2.37
N VAL A 33 7.46 -7.55 2.15
CA VAL A 33 7.61 -6.45 3.12
C VAL A 33 6.86 -5.21 2.64
N PHE A 34 5.98 -4.67 3.48
CA PHE A 34 5.33 -3.40 3.25
C PHE A 34 6.14 -2.26 3.88
N LEU A 35 6.56 -1.30 3.06
CA LEU A 35 7.20 -0.07 3.52
C LEU A 35 6.25 1.11 3.33
N GLY A 36 6.27 2.05 4.27
CA GLY A 36 5.44 3.24 4.19
C GLY A 36 5.42 4.03 5.50
N ASN A 37 4.47 4.94 5.62
CA ASN A 37 4.38 5.87 6.74
C ASN A 37 3.37 5.40 7.82
N SER A 38 2.72 6.35 8.51
CA SER A 38 1.71 6.08 9.56
C SER A 38 0.50 5.29 9.05
N ILE A 39 0.12 5.46 7.78
CA ILE A 39 -1.02 4.75 7.19
C ILE A 39 -0.68 3.27 7.05
N THR A 40 0.52 2.95 6.58
CA THR A 40 1.06 1.58 6.56
C THR A 40 1.23 1.04 7.98
N TYR A 41 1.79 1.82 8.91
CA TYR A 41 1.94 1.41 10.32
C TYR A 41 0.61 1.03 11.00
N SER A 42 -0.47 1.77 10.71
CA SER A 42 -1.81 1.44 11.21
C SER A 42 -2.31 0.09 10.68
N GLY A 43 -1.90 -0.28 9.46
CA GLY A 43 -1.83 -1.67 9.04
C GLY A 43 -3.12 -2.35 8.60
N LYS A 44 -4.30 -1.76 8.80
CA LYS A 44 -5.57 -2.45 8.47
C LYS A 44 -5.63 -2.95 7.02
N PHE A 45 -5.23 -2.13 6.05
CA PHE A 45 -5.22 -2.57 4.65
C PHE A 45 -4.22 -3.71 4.40
N VAL A 46 -3.07 -3.72 5.09
CA VAL A 46 -2.08 -4.82 5.00
C VAL A 46 -2.67 -6.11 5.58
N SER A 47 -3.34 -6.02 6.73
CA SER A 47 -4.04 -7.17 7.33
C SER A 47 -5.15 -7.71 6.43
N TYR A 48 -5.89 -6.84 5.73
CA TYR A 48 -6.93 -7.27 4.78
C TYR A 48 -6.34 -7.99 3.57
N LEU A 49 -5.22 -7.50 3.03
CA LEU A 49 -4.47 -8.16 1.97
C LEU A 49 -3.97 -9.53 2.40
N ASP A 50 -3.35 -9.59 3.58
CA ASP A 50 -2.79 -10.80 4.15
C ASP A 50 -3.86 -11.87 4.44
N ALA A 51 -4.97 -11.48 5.06
CA ALA A 51 -6.10 -12.36 5.28
C ALA A 51 -6.65 -12.91 3.96
N TYR A 52 -6.88 -12.05 2.96
CA TYR A 52 -7.38 -12.48 1.65
C TYR A 52 -6.42 -13.47 0.97
N LEU A 53 -5.13 -13.14 0.90
CA LEU A 53 -4.13 -13.99 0.23
C LEU A 53 -3.93 -15.32 0.98
N THR A 54 -3.94 -15.30 2.31
CA THR A 54 -3.88 -16.51 3.15
C THR A 54 -5.08 -17.43 2.89
N LEU A 55 -6.29 -16.87 2.80
CA LEU A 55 -7.52 -17.63 2.55
C LEU A 55 -7.61 -18.12 1.10
N ARG A 56 -7.18 -17.29 0.15
CA ARG A 56 -7.26 -17.57 -1.29
C ARG A 56 -6.23 -18.60 -1.74
N TYR A 57 -5.04 -18.57 -1.12
CA TYR A 57 -3.89 -19.40 -1.46
C TYR A 57 -3.32 -20.09 -0.20
N PRO A 58 -4.07 -20.99 0.46
CA PRO A 58 -3.67 -21.59 1.73
C PRO A 58 -2.37 -22.39 1.68
N ASP A 59 -1.99 -22.88 0.50
CA ASP A 59 -0.75 -23.60 0.25
C ASP A 59 0.46 -22.66 0.05
N ARG A 60 0.22 -21.39 -0.30
CA ARG A 60 1.27 -20.37 -0.37
C ARG A 60 1.53 -19.87 1.05
N LYS A 61 2.66 -20.28 1.63
CA LYS A 61 3.09 -19.85 2.97
C LYS A 61 3.68 -18.43 2.94
N LEU A 62 2.91 -17.47 2.42
CA LEU A 62 3.35 -16.08 2.33
C LEU A 62 3.52 -15.49 3.74
N GLU A 63 4.68 -14.94 3.99
CA GLU A 63 4.96 -14.10 5.14
C GLU A 63 4.86 -12.64 4.70
N ILE A 64 3.80 -11.97 5.13
CA ILE A 64 3.59 -10.54 4.86
C ILE A 64 3.94 -9.76 6.11
N ILE A 65 4.87 -8.82 6.00
CA ILE A 65 5.40 -8.07 7.14
C ILE A 65 5.14 -6.58 6.93
N ASN A 66 4.34 -5.99 7.81
CA ASN A 66 4.16 -4.56 7.89
C ASN A 66 5.36 -3.89 8.57
N LEU A 67 6.08 -3.05 7.81
CA LEU A 67 7.18 -2.22 8.30
C LEU A 67 6.96 -0.73 8.01
N GLY A 68 5.71 -0.27 8.10
CA GLY A 68 5.40 1.15 8.09
C GLY A 68 5.98 1.87 9.32
N LEU A 69 6.44 3.11 9.17
CA LEU A 69 6.95 3.94 10.26
C LEU A 69 6.23 5.31 10.28
N PRO A 70 5.55 5.69 11.38
CA PRO A 70 4.87 6.98 11.47
C PRO A 70 5.78 8.18 11.20
N SER A 71 5.23 9.18 10.49
CA SER A 71 5.92 10.40 10.05
C SER A 71 7.02 10.21 8.99
N GLU A 72 7.37 8.98 8.60
CA GLU A 72 8.49 8.70 7.70
C GLU A 72 8.30 9.30 6.30
N THR A 73 9.42 9.73 5.73
CA THR A 73 9.55 10.30 4.38
C THR A 73 10.60 9.54 3.58
N LEU A 74 10.58 9.76 2.27
CA LEU A 74 11.67 9.49 1.33
C LEU A 74 12.34 10.78 0.84
N SER A 75 11.64 11.92 0.90
CA SER A 75 12.24 13.21 0.56
C SER A 75 13.33 13.64 1.54
N GLY A 76 13.36 13.08 2.76
CA GLY A 76 14.26 13.48 3.84
C GLY A 76 13.93 14.87 4.40
N LEU A 77 12.78 15.44 4.02
CA LEU A 77 12.34 16.75 4.44
C LEU A 77 11.57 16.68 5.76
N SER A 78 11.68 17.76 6.54
CA SER A 78 10.86 17.98 7.73
C SER A 78 10.51 19.45 7.81
N GLU A 79 9.22 19.76 8.01
CA GLU A 79 8.79 21.12 8.28
C GLU A 79 9.36 21.62 9.61
N PRO A 80 9.57 22.95 9.75
CA PRO A 80 9.89 23.56 11.03
C PRO A 80 8.84 23.17 12.08
N ASN A 81 9.29 22.84 13.30
CA ASN A 81 8.42 22.50 14.43
C ASN A 81 7.55 21.24 14.23
N HIS A 82 7.96 20.30 13.37
CA HIS A 82 7.32 18.98 13.29
C HIS A 82 7.16 18.35 14.69
N ALA A 83 5.98 17.78 14.96
CA ALA A 83 5.64 17.19 16.26
C ALA A 83 5.91 18.13 17.46
N GLU A 84 5.57 19.41 17.33
CA GLU A 84 5.82 20.44 18.35
C GLU A 84 7.32 20.59 18.69
N GLY A 85 8.19 20.33 17.72
CA GLY A 85 9.64 20.41 17.86
C GLY A 85 10.26 19.21 18.58
N LYS A 86 9.49 18.15 18.88
CA LYS A 86 9.99 16.96 19.60
C LYS A 86 11.00 16.17 18.79
N PHE A 87 10.81 16.07 17.47
CA PHE A 87 11.72 15.36 16.55
C PHE A 87 11.45 15.77 15.09
N PRO A 88 12.45 15.73 14.19
CA PRO A 88 12.22 15.88 12.76
C PRO A 88 11.56 14.63 12.17
N ARG A 89 10.93 14.73 10.99
CA ARG A 89 10.42 13.54 10.29
C ARG A 89 11.54 12.50 10.08
N PRO A 90 11.30 11.20 10.35
CA PRO A 90 12.25 10.16 10.00
C PRO A 90 12.36 10.00 8.47
N ASP A 91 13.49 9.48 8.02
CA ASP A 91 13.77 9.15 6.61
C ASP A 91 14.07 7.65 6.52
N LEU A 92 13.44 6.95 5.57
CA LEU A 92 13.67 5.52 5.33
C LEU A 92 15.16 5.19 5.10
N ARG A 93 15.95 6.11 4.55
CA ARG A 93 17.42 6.00 4.39
C ARG A 93 18.13 5.55 5.66
N GLU A 94 17.61 5.94 6.80
CA GLU A 94 18.19 5.61 8.10
C GLU A 94 18.17 4.11 8.38
N ARG A 95 17.11 3.39 7.95
CA ARG A 95 16.86 1.99 8.36
C ARG A 95 16.83 0.97 7.23
N LEU A 96 16.67 1.38 5.97
CA LEU A 96 16.40 0.45 4.86
C LEU A 96 17.46 -0.64 4.73
N GLN A 97 18.74 -0.31 4.85
CA GLN A 97 19.80 -1.32 4.72
C GLN A 97 19.66 -2.44 5.77
N ARG A 98 19.33 -2.08 7.01
CA ARG A 98 19.11 -3.06 8.09
C ARG A 98 17.86 -3.89 7.85
N VAL A 99 16.80 -3.29 7.30
CA VAL A 99 15.59 -4.00 6.85
C VAL A 99 15.96 -5.03 5.79
N LEU A 100 16.60 -4.62 4.69
CA LEU A 100 16.92 -5.50 3.56
C LEU A 100 17.87 -6.65 3.96
N VAL A 101 18.91 -6.37 4.75
CA VAL A 101 19.89 -7.39 5.16
C VAL A 101 19.27 -8.44 6.10
N GLN A 102 18.42 -8.01 7.04
CA GLN A 102 17.87 -8.90 8.05
C GLN A 102 16.64 -9.67 7.56
N LEU A 103 15.75 -8.99 6.82
CA LEU A 103 14.52 -9.60 6.33
C LEU A 103 14.68 -10.29 4.98
N LYS A 104 15.60 -9.85 4.11
CA LYS A 104 15.78 -10.39 2.75
C LYS A 104 14.43 -10.62 2.04
N PRO A 105 13.63 -9.55 1.82
CA PRO A 105 12.34 -9.69 1.15
C PRO A 105 12.51 -10.25 -0.25
N ASP A 106 11.54 -11.03 -0.74
CA ASP A 106 11.45 -11.37 -2.16
C ASP A 106 10.72 -10.26 -2.92
N LEU A 107 9.74 -9.63 -2.25
CA LEU A 107 8.95 -8.53 -2.78
C LEU A 107 8.80 -7.43 -1.73
N VAL A 108 8.96 -6.17 -2.16
CA VAL A 108 8.62 -4.99 -1.37
C VAL A 108 7.42 -4.28 -1.99
N ILE A 109 6.41 -3.96 -1.18
CA ILE A 109 5.30 -3.09 -1.57
C ILE A 109 5.46 -1.75 -0.83
N ALA A 110 5.76 -0.69 -1.57
CA ALA A 110 6.13 0.60 -1.00
C ALA A 110 5.03 1.66 -1.18
N ASN A 111 4.57 2.29 -0.09
CA ASN A 111 3.56 3.35 -0.10
C ASN A 111 4.06 4.62 0.60
N TYR A 112 4.60 5.56 -0.18
CA TYR A 112 5.14 6.85 0.26
C TYR A 112 4.56 8.02 -0.55
N GLY A 113 4.77 9.25 -0.07
CA GLY A 113 4.28 10.49 -0.69
C GLY A 113 3.52 11.40 0.28
N MET A 114 2.71 10.83 1.18
CA MET A 114 1.84 11.60 2.09
C MET A 114 2.58 12.61 2.98
N ASN A 115 3.80 12.31 3.41
CA ASN A 115 4.59 13.19 4.27
C ASN A 115 5.64 14.01 3.50
N ASP A 116 5.92 13.62 2.26
CA ASP A 116 7.13 14.00 1.53
C ASP A 116 7.11 15.45 1.04
N GLY A 117 5.91 16.01 0.83
CA GLY A 117 5.69 17.43 0.56
C GLY A 117 5.55 18.29 1.82
N ILE A 118 5.71 17.70 3.01
CA ILE A 118 5.69 18.36 4.32
C ILE A 118 4.49 19.30 4.57
N TYR A 119 3.34 18.96 4.00
CA TYR A 119 2.07 19.68 4.18
C TYR A 119 2.11 21.15 3.71
N LEU A 120 3.01 21.47 2.76
CA LEU A 120 3.12 22.78 2.12
C LEU A 120 2.60 22.74 0.67
N PRO A 121 2.22 23.88 0.06
CA PRO A 121 1.87 23.95 -1.35
C PRO A 121 2.96 23.35 -2.26
N PHE A 122 2.59 22.97 -3.48
CA PHE A 122 3.54 22.42 -4.45
C PHE A 122 4.75 23.33 -4.66
N ASP A 123 5.91 22.70 -4.79
CA ASP A 123 7.19 23.33 -5.02
C ASP A 123 8.11 22.31 -5.69
N GLU A 124 8.82 22.78 -6.70
CA GLU A 124 9.63 21.92 -7.57
C GLU A 124 10.82 21.31 -6.81
N GLU A 125 11.45 22.06 -5.90
CA GLU A 125 12.59 21.55 -5.11
C GLU A 125 12.15 20.43 -4.17
N ARG A 126 11.01 20.58 -3.47
CA ARG A 126 10.45 19.50 -2.64
C ARG A 126 10.05 18.28 -3.47
N PHE A 127 9.52 18.50 -4.66
CA PHE A 127 9.18 17.42 -5.56
C PHE A 127 10.44 16.68 -6.05
N ASP A 128 11.50 17.39 -6.40
CA ASP A 128 12.79 16.79 -6.76
C ASP A 128 13.37 15.92 -5.65
N LYS A 129 13.26 16.36 -4.39
CA LYS A 129 13.66 15.54 -3.23
C LYS A 129 12.83 14.27 -3.11
N PHE A 130 11.52 14.34 -3.33
CA PHE A 130 10.66 13.16 -3.36
C PHE A 130 11.05 12.20 -4.48
N LYS A 131 11.24 12.69 -5.70
CA LYS A 131 11.68 11.87 -6.85
C LYS A 131 13.00 11.15 -6.58
N ALA A 132 14.00 11.89 -6.06
CA ALA A 132 15.30 11.33 -5.70
C ALA A 132 15.20 10.30 -4.55
N GLY A 133 14.26 10.49 -3.62
CA GLY A 133 13.92 9.51 -2.57
C GLY A 133 13.36 8.21 -3.11
N MET A 134 12.37 8.30 -3.98
CA MET A 134 11.74 7.14 -4.63
C MET A 134 12.74 6.37 -5.50
N ASP A 135 13.55 7.06 -6.31
CA ASP A 135 14.59 6.45 -7.14
C ASP A 135 15.66 5.74 -6.29
N TRP A 136 16.17 6.41 -5.26
CA TRP A 136 17.11 5.79 -4.33
C TRP A 136 16.54 4.52 -3.67
N MET A 137 15.30 4.56 -3.19
CA MET A 137 14.65 3.40 -2.57
C MET A 137 14.48 2.26 -3.57
N HIS A 138 14.00 2.56 -4.78
CA HIS A 138 13.83 1.59 -5.85
C HIS A 138 15.16 0.87 -6.16
N GLN A 139 16.23 1.63 -6.41
CA GLN A 139 17.54 1.07 -6.70
C GLN A 139 18.09 0.26 -5.51
N ALA A 140 17.92 0.74 -4.27
CA ALA A 140 18.40 0.02 -3.09
C ALA A 140 17.71 -1.34 -2.93
N ILE A 141 16.42 -1.42 -3.23
CA ILE A 141 15.63 -2.66 -3.14
C ILE A 141 16.00 -3.62 -4.28
N GLU A 142 16.03 -3.16 -5.54
CA GLU A 142 16.42 -3.98 -6.69
C GLU A 142 17.86 -4.53 -6.52
N ASN A 143 18.79 -3.69 -6.05
CA ASN A 143 20.17 -4.12 -5.78
C ASN A 143 20.28 -5.14 -4.64
N SER A 144 19.28 -5.28 -3.78
CA SER A 144 19.22 -6.34 -2.76
C SER A 144 18.74 -7.68 -3.33
N GLY A 145 18.26 -7.69 -4.58
CA GLY A 145 17.69 -8.86 -5.25
C GLY A 145 16.19 -9.03 -5.03
N ALA A 146 15.54 -8.11 -4.30
CA ALA A 146 14.11 -8.10 -4.09
C ALA A 146 13.40 -7.35 -5.23
N GLU A 147 12.22 -7.81 -5.62
CA GLU A 147 11.34 -7.03 -6.50
C GLU A 147 10.67 -5.89 -5.73
N ILE A 148 10.26 -4.83 -6.44
CA ILE A 148 9.47 -3.74 -5.85
C ILE A 148 8.20 -3.43 -6.65
N ILE A 149 7.10 -3.23 -5.92
CA ILE A 149 5.87 -2.61 -6.42
C ILE A 149 5.64 -1.30 -5.64
N HIS A 150 5.58 -0.19 -6.37
CA HIS A 150 5.21 1.09 -5.79
C HIS A 150 3.69 1.23 -5.75
N VAL A 151 3.16 1.77 -4.66
CA VAL A 151 1.74 2.11 -4.51
C VAL A 151 1.67 3.61 -4.27
N THR A 152 0.97 4.34 -5.13
CA THR A 152 0.83 5.81 -5.00
C THR A 152 0.24 6.19 -3.63
N PRO A 153 0.54 7.37 -3.07
CA PRO A 153 -0.01 7.76 -1.77
C PRO A 153 -1.56 7.82 -1.81
N PRO A 154 -2.26 7.50 -0.72
CA PRO A 154 -3.69 7.78 -0.62
C PRO A 154 -3.94 9.29 -0.68
N LEU A 155 -5.18 9.70 -0.95
CA LEU A 155 -5.53 11.12 -1.01
C LEU A 155 -5.42 11.84 0.34
N TYR A 156 -5.02 13.10 0.26
CA TYR A 156 -5.21 14.07 1.34
C TYR A 156 -6.54 14.77 1.11
N ASP A 157 -7.41 14.83 2.12
CA ASP A 157 -8.72 15.47 1.94
C ASP A 157 -8.54 16.97 1.66
N GLU A 158 -8.90 17.39 0.44
CA GLU A 158 -8.81 18.78 -0.01
C GLU A 158 -9.52 19.77 0.93
N ARG A 159 -10.53 19.32 1.69
CA ARG A 159 -11.22 20.15 2.69
C ARG A 159 -10.33 20.55 3.86
N LYS A 160 -9.23 19.82 4.08
CA LYS A 160 -8.17 20.16 5.04
C LYS A 160 -7.07 21.02 4.44
N GLY A 161 -6.99 21.09 3.12
CA GLY A 161 -6.03 21.91 2.39
C GLY A 161 -5.88 21.50 0.93
N ALA A 162 -6.62 22.18 0.04
CA ALA A 162 -6.62 21.89 -1.40
C ALA A 162 -5.22 22.01 -2.04
N ALA A 163 -4.39 22.94 -1.54
CA ALA A 163 -3.02 23.10 -2.03
C ALA A 163 -2.17 21.84 -1.80
N TYR A 164 -2.34 21.16 -0.67
CA TYR A 164 -1.61 19.93 -0.38
C TYR A 164 -2.24 18.69 -1.02
N ALA A 165 -3.57 18.65 -1.15
CA ALA A 165 -4.23 17.63 -1.95
C ALA A 165 -3.68 17.60 -3.38
N ASN A 166 -3.48 18.78 -3.99
CA ASN A 166 -2.86 18.91 -5.32
C ASN A 166 -1.38 18.45 -5.36
N VAL A 167 -0.64 18.52 -4.25
CA VAL A 167 0.72 17.93 -4.20
C VAL A 167 0.64 16.42 -4.37
N LEU A 168 -0.31 15.76 -3.71
CA LEU A 168 -0.48 14.31 -3.82
C LEU A 168 -1.03 13.88 -5.19
N ASP A 169 -1.86 14.71 -5.83
CA ASP A 169 -2.25 14.51 -7.23
C ASP A 169 -0.98 14.47 -8.12
N ILE A 170 -0.13 15.50 -8.03
CA ILE A 170 1.10 15.62 -8.84
C ILE A 170 2.08 14.47 -8.57
N TYR A 171 2.30 14.13 -7.29
CA TYR A 171 3.21 13.05 -6.91
C TYR A 171 2.71 11.69 -7.43
N SER A 172 1.40 11.47 -7.39
CA SER A 172 0.79 10.24 -7.87
C SER A 172 0.83 10.13 -9.40
N ASP A 173 0.54 11.22 -10.12
CA ASP A 173 0.67 11.28 -11.58
C ASP A 173 2.09 10.97 -12.04
N TRP A 174 3.08 11.55 -11.37
CA TRP A 174 4.47 11.26 -11.67
C TRP A 174 4.82 9.79 -11.42
N LEU A 175 4.44 9.22 -10.27
CA LEU A 175 4.67 7.79 -10.00
C LEU A 175 4.00 6.90 -11.07
N VAL A 176 2.75 7.19 -11.44
CA VAL A 176 2.04 6.43 -12.48
C VAL A 176 2.76 6.54 -13.83
N SER A 177 3.35 7.68 -14.15
CA SER A 177 4.11 7.86 -15.39
C SER A 177 5.33 6.92 -15.49
N LEU A 178 5.93 6.55 -14.36
CA LEU A 178 7.11 5.68 -14.30
C LEU A 178 6.86 4.26 -14.82
N ARG A 179 5.60 3.83 -14.90
CA ARG A 179 5.22 2.58 -15.60
C ARG A 179 5.69 2.56 -17.06
N ASN A 180 5.69 3.72 -17.72
CA ASN A 180 5.97 3.84 -19.15
C ASN A 180 7.32 4.50 -19.42
N THR A 181 7.85 5.27 -18.47
CA THR A 181 9.15 5.96 -18.66
C THR A 181 10.32 5.16 -18.12
N GLU A 182 10.12 4.37 -17.06
CA GLU A 182 11.18 3.61 -16.37
C GLU A 182 10.82 2.12 -16.18
N ASP A 183 9.71 1.65 -16.75
CA ASP A 183 9.17 0.29 -16.58
C ASP A 183 8.94 -0.15 -15.13
N TRP A 184 8.72 0.80 -14.21
CA TRP A 184 8.45 0.50 -12.80
C TRP A 184 7.08 -0.17 -12.62
N LYS A 185 7.00 -1.13 -11.69
CA LYS A 185 5.73 -1.68 -11.23
C LYS A 185 5.07 -0.66 -10.29
N VAL A 186 3.93 -0.09 -10.69
CA VAL A 186 3.20 0.92 -9.92
C VAL A 186 1.73 0.57 -9.86
N ILE A 187 1.13 0.47 -8.67
CA ILE A 187 -0.32 0.38 -8.47
C ILE A 187 -0.84 1.79 -8.14
N ASP A 188 -1.82 2.26 -8.92
CA ASP A 188 -2.44 3.56 -8.70
C ASP A 188 -3.55 3.41 -7.67
N LEU A 189 -3.25 3.82 -6.46
CA LEU A 189 -4.18 3.90 -5.35
C LEU A 189 -4.90 5.25 -5.33
N HIS A 190 -4.23 6.32 -5.76
CA HIS A 190 -4.62 7.69 -5.49
C HIS A 190 -5.90 8.08 -6.23
N TRP A 191 -5.89 7.95 -7.55
CA TRP A 191 -7.00 8.40 -8.38
C TRP A 191 -8.26 7.57 -8.20
N PRO A 192 -8.20 6.22 -8.08
CA PRO A 192 -9.39 5.43 -7.77
C PRO A 192 -10.00 5.79 -6.40
N MET A 193 -9.18 6.08 -5.37
CA MET A 193 -9.71 6.54 -4.09
C MET A 193 -10.33 7.94 -4.20
N LYS A 194 -9.69 8.88 -4.89
CA LYS A 194 -10.22 10.23 -5.11
C LYS A 194 -11.56 10.20 -5.84
N LYS A 195 -11.65 9.45 -6.93
CA LYS A 195 -12.89 9.24 -7.68
C LYS A 195 -13.98 8.65 -6.80
N HIS A 196 -13.66 7.68 -5.96
CA HIS A 196 -14.64 7.10 -5.03
C HIS A 196 -15.13 8.14 -4.01
N GLN A 197 -14.23 8.95 -3.44
CA GLN A 197 -14.63 10.00 -2.51
C GLN A 197 -15.54 11.04 -3.17
N GLU A 198 -15.22 11.47 -4.39
CA GLU A 198 -16.04 12.38 -5.18
C GLU A 198 -17.43 11.79 -5.44
N ASP A 199 -17.50 10.53 -5.87
CA ASP A 199 -18.77 9.83 -6.10
C ASP A 199 -19.61 9.73 -4.84
N GLN A 200 -19.01 9.34 -3.71
CA GLN A 200 -19.71 9.28 -2.43
C GLN A 200 -20.20 10.66 -1.98
N ARG A 201 -19.44 11.73 -2.25
CA ARG A 201 -19.84 13.11 -1.92
C ARG A 201 -21.04 13.60 -2.72
N THR A 202 -21.33 13.01 -3.89
CA THR A 202 -22.59 13.31 -4.61
C THR A 202 -23.84 12.80 -3.88
N ILE A 203 -23.68 11.79 -3.02
CA ILE A 203 -24.76 11.15 -2.25
C ILE A 203 -24.78 11.70 -0.82
N ASN A 204 -23.62 11.71 -0.16
CA ASN A 204 -23.41 12.23 1.18
C ASN A 204 -22.31 13.30 1.12
N PRO A 205 -22.67 14.59 1.08
CA PRO A 205 -21.69 15.67 1.05
C PRO A 205 -20.68 15.64 2.19
N GLU A 206 -20.98 15.03 3.34
CA GLU A 206 -20.05 14.92 4.48
C GLU A 206 -19.12 13.69 4.41
N PHE A 207 -19.20 12.89 3.33
CA PHE A 207 -18.32 11.74 3.17
C PHE A 207 -16.84 12.16 3.15
N ALA A 208 -16.06 11.50 3.99
CA ALA A 208 -14.61 11.60 4.06
C ALA A 208 -14.05 10.26 4.54
N PHE A 209 -12.96 9.80 3.93
CA PHE A 209 -12.24 8.64 4.44
C PHE A 209 -11.51 8.94 5.74
N SER A 210 -11.13 10.20 5.97
CA SER A 210 -10.28 10.59 7.10
C SER A 210 -10.82 11.85 7.77
N LYS A 211 -10.87 11.83 9.11
CA LYS A 211 -11.33 13.01 9.88
C LYS A 211 -10.31 14.13 9.91
N ASP A 212 -9.03 13.77 9.87
CA ASP A 212 -7.88 14.68 9.88
C ASP A 212 -7.35 15.00 8.46
N GLY A 213 -7.93 14.39 7.43
CA GLY A 213 -7.51 14.51 6.04
C GLY A 213 -6.35 13.61 5.65
N VAL A 214 -5.78 12.83 6.57
CA VAL A 214 -4.58 12.03 6.33
C VAL A 214 -4.83 10.54 6.55
N HIS A 215 -5.39 10.16 7.69
CA HIS A 215 -5.48 8.75 8.12
C HIS A 215 -6.85 8.17 7.77
N PRO A 216 -6.94 7.27 6.77
CA PRO A 216 -8.22 6.68 6.38
C PRO A 216 -8.81 5.84 7.51
N ASP A 217 -10.14 5.80 7.59
CA ASP A 217 -10.89 4.89 8.43
C ASP A 217 -10.94 3.48 7.83
N GLU A 218 -11.76 2.60 8.40
CA GLU A 218 -11.89 1.22 7.94
C GLU A 218 -12.37 1.12 6.50
N SER A 219 -13.27 2.01 6.06
CA SER A 219 -13.76 2.04 4.68
C SER A 219 -12.65 2.45 3.70
N GLY A 220 -11.82 3.41 4.10
CA GLY A 220 -10.66 3.84 3.32
C GLY A 220 -9.60 2.74 3.25
N HIS A 221 -9.26 2.11 4.38
CA HIS A 221 -8.34 0.98 4.41
C HIS A 221 -8.84 -0.23 3.59
N PHE A 222 -10.15 -0.50 3.62
CA PHE A 222 -10.72 -1.53 2.76
C PHE A 222 -10.57 -1.17 1.27
N LEU A 223 -10.89 0.07 0.87
CA LEU A 223 -10.74 0.49 -0.51
C LEU A 223 -9.27 0.41 -0.97
N MET A 224 -8.32 0.77 -0.10
CA MET A 224 -6.89 0.59 -0.36
C MET A 224 -6.53 -0.88 -0.64
N ALA A 225 -6.95 -1.78 0.25
CA ALA A 225 -6.71 -3.21 0.08
C ALA A 225 -7.33 -3.73 -1.24
N LYS A 226 -8.57 -3.34 -1.53
CA LYS A 226 -9.25 -3.73 -2.77
C LYS A 226 -8.49 -3.27 -4.02
N ILE A 227 -8.03 -2.02 -4.05
CA ILE A 227 -7.29 -1.49 -5.21
C ILE A 227 -5.95 -2.23 -5.38
N ILE A 228 -5.26 -2.51 -4.28
CA ILE A 228 -4.00 -3.27 -4.32
C ILE A 228 -4.25 -4.71 -4.79
N LEU A 229 -5.28 -5.39 -4.30
CA LEU A 229 -5.66 -6.73 -4.79
C LEU A 229 -5.96 -6.73 -6.29
N LEU A 230 -6.71 -5.75 -6.78
CA LEU A 230 -6.96 -5.59 -8.23
C LEU A 230 -5.65 -5.39 -9.01
N GLY A 231 -4.76 -4.53 -8.51
CA GLY A 231 -3.44 -4.32 -9.10
C GLY A 231 -2.55 -5.57 -9.04
N LEU A 232 -2.80 -6.46 -8.08
CA LEU A 232 -2.16 -7.77 -7.96
C LEU A 232 -2.84 -8.87 -8.81
N GLY A 233 -3.82 -8.50 -9.65
CA GLY A 233 -4.52 -9.40 -10.55
C GLY A 233 -5.70 -10.18 -9.94
N GLU A 234 -6.05 -9.92 -8.69
CA GLU A 234 -7.16 -10.58 -8.00
C GLU A 234 -8.53 -10.07 -8.46
N GLN A 235 -9.49 -10.98 -8.53
CA GLN A 235 -10.82 -10.69 -9.10
C GLN A 235 -11.81 -10.22 -8.02
N VAL A 236 -11.58 -9.02 -7.47
CA VAL A 236 -12.35 -8.47 -6.33
C VAL A 236 -13.13 -7.19 -6.65
N ALA A 237 -13.33 -6.87 -7.94
CA ALA A 237 -13.90 -5.60 -8.39
C ALA A 237 -15.31 -5.32 -7.84
N GLY A 238 -16.13 -6.37 -7.67
CA GLY A 238 -17.51 -6.26 -7.19
C GLY A 238 -17.67 -6.09 -5.67
N VAL A 239 -16.61 -6.29 -4.90
CA VAL A 239 -16.67 -6.34 -3.43
C VAL A 239 -16.67 -4.93 -2.83
N LYS A 240 -17.51 -4.68 -1.82
CA LYS A 240 -17.70 -3.35 -1.21
C LYS A 240 -17.26 -3.24 0.24
N THR A 241 -17.14 -4.35 0.95
CA THR A 241 -16.67 -4.36 2.35
C THR A 241 -15.73 -5.53 2.61
N ILE A 242 -15.03 -5.50 3.76
CA ILE A 242 -14.18 -6.61 4.19
C ILE A 242 -15.00 -7.87 4.45
N GLU A 243 -16.22 -7.75 4.97
CA GLU A 243 -17.12 -8.89 5.17
C GLU A 243 -17.49 -9.54 3.83
N GLU A 244 -17.81 -8.76 2.81
CA GLU A 244 -18.09 -9.28 1.47
C GLU A 244 -16.83 -9.93 0.85
N LEU A 245 -15.64 -9.39 1.12
CA LEU A 245 -14.38 -9.94 0.62
C LEU A 245 -14.10 -11.33 1.19
N LEU A 246 -14.42 -11.51 2.47
CA LEU A 246 -14.13 -12.73 3.23
C LEU A 246 -15.29 -13.74 3.22
N ALA A 247 -16.51 -13.32 2.87
CA ALA A 247 -17.71 -14.16 2.85
C ALA A 247 -17.58 -15.47 2.04
N PRO A 248 -16.84 -15.53 0.92
CA PRO A 248 -16.64 -16.78 0.18
C PRO A 248 -15.79 -17.82 0.93
N PHE A 249 -15.05 -17.42 1.97
CA PHE A 249 -14.12 -18.28 2.69
C PHE A 249 -14.68 -18.69 4.05
N PRO A 250 -14.80 -20.00 4.34
CA PRO A 250 -15.15 -20.48 5.67
C PRO A 250 -14.22 -19.87 6.73
N ASN A 251 -14.80 -19.40 7.84
CA ASN A 251 -14.06 -18.81 8.96
C ASN A 251 -13.21 -17.57 8.60
N GLY A 252 -13.49 -16.89 7.47
CA GLY A 252 -12.67 -15.77 6.99
C GLY A 252 -12.46 -14.67 8.03
N LYS A 253 -13.49 -14.31 8.82
CA LYS A 253 -13.35 -13.36 9.93
C LYS A 253 -12.38 -13.85 11.01
N GLN A 254 -12.47 -15.12 11.40
CA GLN A 254 -11.57 -15.69 12.42
C GLN A 254 -10.12 -15.68 11.95
N VAL A 255 -9.88 -15.94 10.66
CA VAL A 255 -8.55 -15.81 10.07
C VAL A 255 -8.09 -14.36 10.09
N LEU A 256 -8.93 -13.39 9.72
CA LEU A 256 -8.57 -11.97 9.81
C LEU A 256 -8.19 -11.55 11.24
N ASP A 257 -8.97 -11.94 12.25
CA ASP A 257 -8.69 -11.62 13.66
C ASP A 257 -7.29 -12.16 14.09
N LEU A 258 -6.92 -13.36 13.65
CA LEU A 258 -5.60 -13.96 13.90
C LEU A 258 -4.48 -13.28 13.11
N ILE A 259 -4.75 -12.89 11.87
CA ILE A 259 -3.80 -12.15 11.02
C ILE A 259 -3.49 -10.78 11.62
N GLU A 260 -4.49 -10.05 12.11
CA GLU A 260 -4.29 -8.76 12.78
C GLU A 260 -3.38 -8.89 14.02
N LEU A 261 -3.59 -9.94 14.83
CA LEU A 261 -2.71 -10.24 15.96
C LEU A 261 -1.28 -10.56 15.50
N ARG A 262 -1.13 -11.38 14.46
CA ARG A 262 0.16 -11.73 13.86
C ARG A 262 0.91 -10.49 13.35
N GLN A 263 0.21 -9.61 12.64
CA GLN A 263 0.76 -8.37 12.10
C GLN A 263 1.25 -7.44 13.21
N GLU A 264 0.51 -7.29 14.30
CA GLU A 264 0.93 -6.42 15.41
C GLU A 264 2.22 -6.94 16.07
N ILE A 265 2.31 -8.26 16.30
CA ILE A 265 3.51 -8.90 16.88
C ILE A 265 4.71 -8.70 15.95
N LEU A 266 4.59 -9.05 14.67
CA LEU A 266 5.68 -8.96 13.70
C LEU A 266 6.12 -7.52 13.47
N LYS A 267 5.18 -6.59 13.31
CA LYS A 267 5.47 -5.16 13.07
C LYS A 267 6.35 -4.60 14.19
N LEU A 268 5.94 -4.76 15.45
CA LEU A 268 6.69 -4.19 16.58
C LEU A 268 8.05 -4.89 16.78
N ALA A 269 8.09 -6.22 16.64
CA ALA A 269 9.33 -6.99 16.77
C ALA A 269 10.35 -6.58 15.70
N TRP A 270 9.93 -6.47 14.43
CA TRP A 270 10.81 -6.07 13.34
C TRP A 270 11.19 -4.59 13.38
N LEU A 271 10.31 -3.68 13.80
CA LEU A 271 10.67 -2.27 14.02
C LEU A 271 11.74 -2.14 15.12
N SER A 272 11.65 -2.93 16.18
CA SER A 272 12.65 -2.95 17.26
C SER A 272 13.97 -3.54 16.80
N GLN A 273 13.93 -4.68 16.11
CA GLN A 273 15.11 -5.38 15.59
C GLN A 273 15.86 -4.58 14.52
N THR A 274 15.12 -3.96 13.58
CA THR A 274 15.73 -3.18 12.51
C THR A 274 16.11 -1.77 12.96
N GLY A 275 15.55 -1.29 14.06
CA GLY A 275 15.85 0.00 14.67
C GLY A 275 15.37 1.19 13.83
N HIS A 276 14.92 2.23 14.51
CA HIS A 276 14.47 3.47 13.89
C HIS A 276 14.67 4.68 14.81
N GLN A 277 14.68 5.88 14.23
CA GLN A 277 14.81 7.13 15.02
C GLN A 277 13.49 7.71 15.51
N ARG A 278 12.33 7.14 15.15
CA ARG A 278 11.00 7.65 15.52
C ARG A 278 10.71 7.42 17.02
N PRO A 279 10.58 8.45 17.86
CA PRO A 279 10.25 8.28 19.27
C PRO A 279 8.82 7.77 19.46
N GLY A 280 8.55 7.10 20.57
CA GLY A 280 7.19 6.71 20.99
C GLY A 280 6.58 5.54 20.21
N ILE A 281 7.38 4.80 19.43
CA ILE A 281 6.97 3.48 18.94
C ILE A 281 7.16 2.47 20.08
N PRO A 282 6.14 1.66 20.42
CA PRO A 282 6.29 0.62 21.43
C PRO A 282 7.39 -0.37 21.06
N GLU A 283 8.15 -0.81 22.06
CA GLU A 283 9.10 -1.90 21.89
C GLU A 283 8.34 -3.20 21.62
N GLY A 284 8.82 -3.96 20.63
CA GLY A 284 8.31 -5.27 20.30
C GLY A 284 8.98 -6.37 21.11
N LEU A 285 8.46 -7.59 20.96
CA LEU A 285 9.15 -8.78 21.47
C LEU A 285 10.48 -8.95 20.74
N SER A 286 11.40 -9.73 21.34
CA SER A 286 12.55 -10.23 20.60
C SER A 286 12.08 -11.04 19.39
N ILE A 287 12.88 -11.10 18.31
CA ILE A 287 12.50 -11.86 17.11
C ILE A 287 12.22 -13.33 17.44
N GLU A 288 13.02 -13.95 18.31
CA GLU A 288 12.81 -15.34 18.73
C GLU A 288 11.45 -15.56 19.41
N GLU A 289 11.05 -14.66 20.33
CA GLU A 289 9.76 -14.74 21.00
C GLU A 289 8.58 -14.43 20.06
N ALA A 290 8.76 -13.47 19.16
CA ALA A 290 7.79 -13.11 18.15
C ALA A 290 7.53 -14.29 17.19
N GLU A 291 8.60 -14.88 16.65
CA GLU A 291 8.53 -16.06 15.76
C GLU A 291 7.82 -17.24 16.43
N LYS A 292 8.09 -17.49 17.71
CA LYS A 292 7.40 -18.55 18.47
C LYS A 292 5.89 -18.31 18.53
N LYS A 293 5.45 -17.09 18.89
CA LYS A 293 4.02 -16.75 18.96
C LYS A 293 3.36 -16.77 17.57
N VAL A 294 4.06 -16.28 16.56
CA VAL A 294 3.59 -16.28 15.18
C VAL A 294 3.45 -17.70 14.65
N ALA A 295 4.34 -18.62 15.03
CA ALA A 295 4.22 -20.04 14.68
C ALA A 295 2.96 -20.68 15.29
N GLU A 296 2.62 -20.36 16.54
CA GLU A 296 1.38 -20.81 17.20
C GLU A 296 0.14 -20.27 16.45
N ILE A 297 0.12 -18.98 16.12
CA ILE A 297 -0.96 -18.35 15.34
C ILE A 297 -1.09 -19.00 13.96
N ASN A 298 0.03 -19.23 13.26
CA ASN A 298 0.03 -19.87 11.95
C ASN A 298 -0.50 -21.30 12.01
N GLN A 299 -0.21 -22.07 13.07
CA GLN A 299 -0.79 -23.39 13.27
C GLN A 299 -2.30 -23.32 13.49
N GLU A 300 -2.78 -22.33 14.23
CA GLU A 300 -4.22 -22.11 14.43
C GLU A 300 -4.92 -21.76 13.11
N ILE A 301 -4.37 -20.82 12.33
CA ILE A 301 -4.86 -20.48 10.99
C ILE A 301 -4.94 -21.74 10.11
N GLN A 302 -3.87 -22.54 10.06
CA GLN A 302 -3.85 -23.76 9.26
C GLN A 302 -4.85 -24.83 9.72
N SER A 303 -5.16 -24.87 11.03
CA SER A 303 -6.23 -25.73 11.57
C SER A 303 -7.61 -25.25 11.15
N ILE A 304 -7.83 -23.93 11.09
CA ILE A 304 -9.09 -23.32 10.64
C ILE A 304 -9.31 -23.52 9.14
N LEU A 305 -8.27 -23.36 8.32
CA LEU A 305 -8.34 -23.52 6.86
C LEU A 305 -8.65 -24.96 6.41
N LYS A 306 -8.37 -25.95 7.26
CA LYS A 306 -8.64 -27.37 6.99
C LYS A 306 -10.07 -27.82 7.34
N LYS A 307 -10.85 -26.97 8.01
CA LYS A 307 -12.22 -27.25 8.44
C LYS A 307 -13.22 -26.68 7.47
#